data_AF-A0A9D7MMJ8-F1
#
_entry.id   AF-A0A9D7MMJ8-F1
#
_cell.length_a   1.000
_cell.length_b   1.000
_cell.length_c   1.000
_cell.angle_alpha   90.00
_cell.angle_beta   90.00
_cell.angle_gamma   90.00
#
_symmetry.space_group_name_H-M   'P 1'
#
loop_
_entity.id
_entity.type
_entity.pdbx_description
1 polymer ?
#
loop_
_entity_poly.entity_id
_entity_poly.type
_entity_poly.pdbx_seq_one_letter_code
_entity_poly.pdbx_strand_id
1 'polypeptide(L)'
;MKESLMVLQVRFIYLVRKIRTLGIGITVACVVIYFFGLFVAGNNFREGFEVVNIVSLLALIAMFPVTVLLKKWLMKKVNMQNFQTTYFSAHIIPFSLLDFFALFCLSTNLIVNGNVIYATIAICVTLAGMIILFPKEEDFEKLNEST
;
A
#
# COMPACT_ATOMS: atom_id res chain seq x y z
N MET A 1 3.23 36.02 2.28
CA MET A 1 2.91 35.82 3.72
C MET A 1 3.62 34.56 4.18
N LYS A 2 4.57 34.65 5.12
CA LYS A 2 5.13 33.46 5.78
C LYS A 2 4.00 32.85 6.61
N GLU A 3 3.47 31.69 6.20
CA GLU A 3 2.53 30.95 7.04
C GLU A 3 3.20 30.65 8.38
N SER A 4 2.48 30.78 9.49
CA SER A 4 3.06 30.47 10.80
C SER A 4 3.37 28.97 10.87
N LEU A 5 4.48 28.61 11.51
CA LEU A 5 4.94 27.24 11.71
C LEU A 5 3.83 26.35 12.30
N MET A 6 3.00 26.92 13.17
CA MET A 6 1.85 26.25 13.78
C MET A 6 0.77 25.84 12.76
N VAL A 7 0.46 26.70 11.77
CA VAL A 7 -0.51 26.37 10.71
C VAL A 7 -0.01 25.21 9.85
N LEU A 8 1.30 25.19 9.58
CA LEU A 8 1.95 24.15 8.79
C LEU A 8 1.94 22.78 9.50
N GLN A 9 2.19 22.78 10.82
CA GLN A 9 2.11 21.58 11.66
C GLN A 9 0.68 21.03 11.75
N VAL A 10 -0.33 21.89 11.90
CA VAL A 10 -1.75 21.45 11.91
C VAL A 10 -2.12 20.82 10.57
N ARG A 11 -1.69 21.41 9.45
CA ARG A 11 -1.90 20.84 8.11
C ARG A 11 -1.19 19.49 7.94
N PHE A 12 0.03 19.34 8.45
CA PHE A 12 0.76 18.08 8.46
C PHE A 12 -0.03 16.98 9.19
N ILE A 13 -0.47 17.26 10.43
CA ILE A 13 -1.24 16.31 11.25
C ILE A 13 -2.53 15.88 10.53
N TYR A 14 -3.26 16.85 9.98
CA TYR A 14 -4.49 16.55 9.23
C TYR A 14 -4.21 15.65 8.02
N LEU A 15 -3.16 15.94 7.25
CA LEU A 15 -2.79 15.17 6.07
C LEU A 15 -2.35 13.74 6.42
N VAL A 16 -1.53 13.59 7.46
CA VAL A 16 -1.10 12.28 7.98
C VAL A 16 -2.30 11.44 8.40
N ARG A 17 -3.26 12.02 9.13
CA ARG A 17 -4.50 11.33 9.52
C ARG A 17 -5.29 10.88 8.29
N LYS A 18 -5.43 11.75 7.29
CA LYS A 18 -6.13 11.42 6.04
C LYS A 18 -5.47 10.27 5.30
N ILE A 19 -4.14 10.29 5.15
CA ILE A 19 -3.37 9.22 4.50
C ILE A 19 -3.51 7.91 5.27
N ARG A 20 -3.36 7.92 6.61
CA ARG A 20 -3.53 6.73 7.45
C ARG A 20 -4.93 6.14 7.31
N THR A 21 -5.97 6.97 7.37
CA THR A 21 -7.36 6.53 7.23
C THR A 21 -7.60 5.86 5.88
N LEU A 22 -7.07 6.44 4.80
CA LEU A 22 -7.15 5.84 3.46
C LEU A 22 -6.37 4.52 3.37
N GLY A 23 -5.13 4.48 3.87
CA GLY A 23 -4.32 3.26 3.85
C GLY A 23 -4.95 2.12 4.68
N ILE A 24 -5.54 2.43 5.84
CA ILE A 24 -6.34 1.48 6.62
C ILE A 24 -7.54 0.99 5.81
N GLY A 25 -8.29 1.90 5.16
CA GLY A 25 -9.43 1.53 4.31
C GLY A 25 -9.05 0.57 3.19
N ILE A 26 -7.96 0.85 2.47
CA ILE A 26 -7.40 -0.03 1.42
C ILE A 26 -7.03 -1.40 2.01
N THR A 27 -6.35 -1.39 3.14
CA THR A 27 -5.89 -2.63 3.81
C THR A 27 -7.08 -3.50 4.24
N VAL A 28 -8.11 -2.89 4.85
CA VAL A 28 -9.33 -3.58 5.25
C VAL A 28 -10.07 -4.15 4.03
N ALA A 29 -10.16 -3.41 2.93
CA ALA A 29 -10.76 -3.91 1.69
C ALA A 29 -10.04 -5.16 1.16
N CYS A 30 -8.70 -5.16 1.15
CA CYS A 30 -7.90 -6.34 0.80
C CYS A 30 -8.21 -7.56 1.70
N VAL A 31 -8.33 -7.36 3.01
CA VAL A 31 -8.69 -8.42 3.97
C VAL A 31 -10.10 -8.95 3.71
N VAL A 32 -11.06 -8.08 3.44
CA VAL A 32 -12.44 -8.48 3.11
C VAL A 32 -12.47 -9.31 1.82
N ILE A 33 -11.71 -8.91 0.79
CA ILE A 33 -11.61 -9.65 -0.48
C ILE A 33 -10.97 -11.03 -0.26
N TYR A 34 -9.95 -11.12 0.59
CA TYR A 34 -9.37 -12.41 0.98
C TYR A 34 -10.42 -13.32 1.62
N PHE A 35 -11.17 -12.84 2.62
CA PHE A 35 -12.22 -13.64 3.25
C PHE A 35 -13.32 -14.05 2.27
N PHE A 36 -13.77 -13.12 1.41
CA PHE A 36 -14.75 -13.44 0.37
C PHE A 36 -14.22 -14.52 -0.59
N GLY A 37 -12.95 -14.42 -0.99
CA GLY A 37 -12.30 -15.40 -1.85
C GLY A 37 -12.25 -16.80 -1.24
N LEU A 38 -12.07 -16.93 0.09
CA LEU A 38 -12.10 -18.23 0.78
C LEU A 38 -13.44 -18.94 0.63
N PHE A 39 -14.56 -18.21 0.62
CA PHE A 39 -15.89 -18.79 0.41
C PHE A 39 -16.12 -19.24 -1.04
N VAL A 40 -15.44 -18.63 -2.00
CA VAL A 40 -15.58 -18.93 -3.45
C VAL A 40 -14.62 -20.04 -3.91
N ALA A 41 -13.45 -20.13 -3.29
CA ALA A 41 -12.36 -21.04 -3.66
C ALA A 41 -12.77 -22.52 -3.72
N GLY A 42 -13.73 -22.95 -2.88
CA GLY A 42 -14.17 -24.34 -2.82
C GLY A 42 -14.87 -24.87 -4.08
N ASN A 43 -15.31 -23.98 -4.98
CA ASN A 43 -16.16 -24.34 -6.13
C ASN A 43 -15.49 -24.09 -7.51
N ASN A 44 -14.30 -23.50 -7.55
CA ASN A 44 -13.68 -23.02 -8.80
C ASN A 44 -12.22 -23.49 -8.93
N PHE A 45 -12.00 -24.79 -9.05
CA PHE A 45 -10.69 -25.33 -9.39
C PHE A 45 -10.57 -25.53 -10.91
N ARG A 46 -9.68 -24.77 -11.56
CA ARG A 46 -9.28 -25.01 -12.95
C ARG A 46 -7.89 -25.64 -12.99
N GLU A 47 -7.82 -26.89 -13.41
CA GLU A 47 -6.56 -27.59 -13.63
C GLU A 47 -5.71 -26.88 -14.71
N GLY A 48 -4.39 -26.78 -14.49
CA GLY A 48 -3.43 -26.27 -15.49
C GLY A 48 -2.98 -24.81 -15.34
N PHE A 49 -3.47 -24.05 -14.36
CA PHE A 49 -3.10 -22.63 -14.13
C PHE A 49 -2.13 -22.40 -12.96
N GLU A 50 -1.49 -23.45 -12.45
CA GLU A 50 -0.60 -23.38 -11.28
C GLU A 50 0.58 -22.42 -11.45
N VAL A 51 1.10 -22.29 -12.67
CA VAL A 51 2.19 -21.34 -12.97
C VAL A 51 1.77 -19.90 -12.67
N VAL A 52 0.50 -19.55 -12.88
CA VAL A 52 -0.02 -18.20 -12.65
C VAL A 52 -0.07 -17.86 -11.16
N ASN A 53 -0.23 -18.86 -10.27
CA ASN A 53 -0.14 -18.68 -8.82
C ASN A 53 1.25 -18.22 -8.41
N ILE A 54 2.28 -18.91 -8.91
CA ILE A 54 3.67 -18.60 -8.59
C ILE A 54 4.07 -17.24 -9.17
N VAL A 55 3.70 -16.97 -10.43
CA VAL A 55 4.03 -15.70 -11.10
C VAL A 55 3.38 -14.52 -10.39
N SER A 56 2.10 -14.64 -10.00
CA SER A 56 1.39 -13.56 -9.30
C SER A 56 1.98 -13.30 -7.90
N LEU A 57 2.38 -14.35 -7.18
CA LEU A 57 3.06 -14.19 -5.90
C LEU A 57 4.44 -13.55 -6.04
N LEU A 58 5.25 -14.02 -7.00
CA LEU A 58 6.57 -13.44 -7.27
C LEU A 58 6.47 -11.98 -7.68
N ALA A 59 5.47 -11.62 -8.49
CA ALA A 59 5.20 -10.23 -8.85
C ALA A 59 4.91 -9.38 -7.61
N LEU A 60 4.06 -9.85 -6.68
CA LEU A 60 3.79 -9.15 -5.42
C LEU A 60 5.04 -8.99 -4.55
N ILE A 61 5.81 -10.07 -4.36
CA ILE A 61 7.04 -10.07 -3.56
C ILE A 61 8.08 -9.11 -4.16
N ALA A 62 8.25 -9.12 -5.48
CA ALA A 62 9.18 -8.23 -6.18
C ALA A 62 8.71 -6.76 -6.15
N MET A 63 7.40 -6.52 -6.20
CA MET A 63 6.84 -5.17 -6.18
C MET A 63 6.89 -4.54 -4.78
N PHE A 64 6.90 -5.34 -3.73
CA PHE A 64 7.02 -4.83 -2.37
C PHE A 64 8.23 -3.89 -2.16
N PRO A 65 9.50 -4.30 -2.41
CA PRO A 65 10.64 -3.39 -2.30
C PRO A 65 10.58 -2.21 -3.29
N VAL A 66 10.01 -2.41 -4.49
CA VAL A 66 9.81 -1.34 -5.47
C VAL A 66 8.90 -0.24 -4.90
N THR A 67 7.79 -0.59 -4.25
CA THR A 67 6.89 0.40 -3.64
C THR A 67 7.56 1.18 -2.51
N VAL A 68 8.40 0.51 -1.71
CA VAL A 68 9.17 1.16 -0.63
C VAL A 68 10.21 2.14 -1.21
N LEU A 69 10.93 1.75 -2.26
CA LEU A 69 11.88 2.62 -2.95
C LEU A 69 11.17 3.80 -3.62
N LEU A 70 10.00 3.55 -4.22
CA LEU A 70 9.17 4.59 -4.83
C LEU A 70 8.73 5.62 -3.79
N LYS A 71 8.26 5.19 -2.61
CA LYS A 71 7.95 6.08 -1.49
C LYS A 71 9.16 6.96 -1.14
N LYS A 72 10.33 6.35 -0.93
CA LYS A 72 11.56 7.09 -0.61
C LYS A 72 11.91 8.12 -1.69
N TRP A 73 11.76 7.77 -2.96
CA TRP A 73 12.05 8.67 -4.07
C TRP A 73 11.04 9.83 -4.19
N LEU A 74 9.75 9.56 -4.02
CA LEU A 74 8.71 10.60 -4.04
C LEU A 74 8.83 11.55 -2.84
N MET A 75 9.19 11.02 -1.67
CA MET A 75 9.42 11.82 -0.46
C MET A 75 10.56 12.84 -0.62
N LYS A 76 11.60 12.53 -1.42
CA LYS A 76 12.68 13.48 -1.74
C LYS A 76 12.21 14.70 -2.54
N LYS A 77 11.00 14.66 -3.11
CA LYS A 77 10.43 15.77 -3.91
C LYS A 77 9.45 16.62 -3.10
N VAL A 78 9.20 16.28 -1.84
CA VAL A 78 8.27 17.02 -0.98
C VAL A 78 9.00 18.23 -0.40
N ASN A 79 8.48 19.42 -0.70
CA ASN A 79 8.98 20.69 -0.18
C ASN A 79 7.83 21.45 0.51
N MET A 80 8.13 22.42 1.37
CA MET A 80 7.12 23.20 2.09
C MET A 80 6.09 23.90 1.19
N GLN A 81 6.49 24.33 -0.02
CA GLN A 81 5.59 24.99 -0.97
C GLN A 81 4.55 24.06 -1.60
N ASN A 82 4.88 22.78 -1.80
CA ASN A 82 4.04 21.78 -2.46
C ASN A 82 3.61 20.64 -1.51
N PHE A 83 3.73 20.89 -0.21
CA PHE A 83 3.68 19.85 0.82
C PHE A 83 2.39 19.02 0.73
N GLN A 84 1.22 19.66 0.65
CA GLN A 84 -0.07 18.95 0.71
C GLN A 84 -0.23 17.92 -0.41
N THR A 85 -0.03 18.33 -1.66
CA THR A 85 -0.26 17.46 -2.82
C THR A 85 0.85 16.43 -2.94
N THR A 86 2.11 16.85 -2.84
CA THR A 86 3.24 15.95 -3.09
C THR A 86 3.43 14.95 -1.95
N TYR A 87 3.22 15.33 -0.68
CA TYR A 87 3.29 14.40 0.45
C TYR A 87 2.17 13.36 0.40
N PHE A 88 0.96 13.78 0.02
CA PHE A 88 -0.17 12.87 -0.17
C PHE A 88 0.12 11.86 -1.28
N SER A 89 0.53 12.32 -2.46
CA SER A 89 0.89 11.45 -3.58
C SER A 89 2.08 10.54 -3.27
N ALA A 90 3.07 11.01 -2.51
CA ALA A 90 4.23 10.21 -2.11
C ALA A 90 3.88 8.98 -1.27
N HIS A 91 2.73 9.02 -0.58
CA HIS A 91 2.24 7.89 0.20
C HIS A 91 1.18 7.08 -0.54
N ILE A 92 0.20 7.74 -1.17
CA ILE A 92 -0.93 7.08 -1.82
C ILE A 92 -0.50 6.29 -3.07
N ILE A 93 0.44 6.79 -3.87
CA ILE A 93 0.89 6.08 -5.08
C ILE A 93 1.51 4.73 -4.73
N PRO A 94 2.51 4.64 -3.81
CA PRO A 94 3.02 3.36 -3.33
C PRO A 94 1.94 2.45 -2.74
N PHE A 95 0.99 3.00 -1.98
CA PHE A 95 -0.13 2.23 -1.43
C PHE A 95 -0.99 1.59 -2.52
N SER A 96 -1.43 2.38 -3.50
CA SER A 96 -2.25 1.88 -4.61
C SER A 96 -1.51 0.85 -5.46
N LEU A 97 -0.19 1.00 -5.61
CA LEU A 97 0.61 0.07 -6.38
C LEU A 97 0.72 -1.28 -5.64
N LEU A 98 1.00 -1.26 -4.33
CA LEU A 98 1.04 -2.49 -3.53
C LEU A 98 -0.33 -3.17 -3.50
N ASP A 99 -1.41 -2.40 -3.33
CA ASP A 99 -2.80 -2.89 -3.37
C ASP A 99 -3.13 -3.58 -4.69
N PHE A 100 -2.77 -2.98 -5.82
CA PHE A 100 -3.01 -3.57 -7.13
C PHE A 100 -2.40 -4.97 -7.28
N PHE A 101 -1.13 -5.13 -6.90
CA PHE A 101 -0.46 -6.44 -6.95
C PHE A 101 -1.01 -7.42 -5.91
N ALA A 102 -1.45 -6.92 -4.74
CA ALA A 102 -2.12 -7.73 -3.74
C ALA A 102 -3.42 -8.30 -4.28
N LEU A 103 -4.27 -7.45 -4.85
CA LEU A 103 -5.56 -7.84 -5.46
C LEU A 103 -5.36 -8.79 -6.65
N PHE A 104 -4.35 -8.54 -7.49
CA PHE A 104 -4.00 -9.45 -8.58
C PHE A 104 -3.61 -10.84 -8.06
N CYS A 105 -2.78 -10.91 -7.02
CA CYS A 105 -2.37 -12.16 -6.40
C CYS A 105 -3.54 -12.86 -5.69
N LEU A 106 -4.35 -12.14 -4.92
CA LEU A 106 -5.51 -12.68 -4.20
C LEU A 106 -6.58 -13.21 -5.15
N SER A 107 -6.94 -12.45 -6.19
CA SER A 107 -7.93 -12.87 -7.17
C SER A 107 -7.46 -14.11 -7.95
N THR A 108 -6.21 -14.13 -8.41
CA THR A 108 -5.63 -15.28 -9.11
C THR A 108 -5.63 -16.52 -8.22
N ASN A 109 -5.11 -16.41 -6.99
CA ASN A 109 -4.91 -17.56 -6.13
C ASN A 109 -6.23 -18.06 -5.51
N LEU A 110 -7.13 -17.18 -5.04
CA LEU A 110 -8.39 -17.61 -4.41
C LEU A 110 -9.52 -17.84 -5.39
N ILE A 111 -9.72 -16.93 -6.35
CA ILE A 111 -10.92 -16.93 -7.19
C ILE A 111 -10.75 -17.84 -8.40
N VAL A 112 -9.56 -17.89 -8.99
CA VAL A 112 -9.30 -18.67 -10.22
C VAL A 112 -8.82 -20.08 -9.92
N ASN A 113 -7.92 -20.25 -8.93
CA ASN A 113 -7.21 -21.50 -8.71
C ASN A 113 -7.47 -22.16 -7.34
N GLY A 114 -8.23 -21.52 -6.44
CA GLY A 114 -8.57 -22.05 -5.12
C GLY A 114 -7.37 -22.32 -4.19
N ASN A 115 -6.19 -21.78 -4.47
CA ASN A 115 -4.98 -21.99 -3.70
C ASN A 115 -4.89 -21.01 -2.52
N VAL A 116 -5.39 -21.48 -1.37
CA VAL A 116 -5.44 -20.71 -0.12
C VAL A 116 -4.04 -20.39 0.43
N ILE A 117 -3.06 -21.25 0.21
CA ILE A 117 -1.71 -21.09 0.78
C ILE A 117 -1.05 -19.85 0.19
N TYR A 118 -1.00 -19.73 -1.14
CA TYR A 118 -0.39 -18.58 -1.81
C TYR A 118 -1.14 -17.28 -1.52
N ALA A 119 -2.47 -17.34 -1.42
CA ALA A 119 -3.28 -16.19 -1.02
C ALA A 119 -3.00 -15.72 0.42
N THR A 120 -2.76 -16.67 1.34
CA THR A 120 -2.38 -16.36 2.72
C THR A 120 -1.01 -15.68 2.77
N ILE A 121 -0.05 -16.16 1.99
CA ILE A 121 1.26 -15.51 1.87
C ILE A 121 1.09 -14.09 1.31
N ALA A 122 0.26 -13.93 0.28
CA ALA A 122 -0.02 -12.64 -0.33
C ALA A 122 -0.60 -11.63 0.67
N ILE A 123 -1.60 -12.01 1.47
CA ILE A 123 -2.18 -11.10 2.46
C ILE A 123 -1.14 -10.72 3.52
N CYS A 124 -0.31 -11.65 3.99
CA CYS A 124 0.75 -11.36 4.95
C CYS A 124 1.78 -10.35 4.41
N VAL A 125 2.23 -10.54 3.15
CA VAL A 125 3.17 -9.62 2.49
C VAL A 125 2.54 -8.24 2.33
N THR A 126 1.28 -8.18 1.90
CA THR A 126 0.55 -6.91 1.74
C THR A 126 0.38 -6.19 3.07
N LEU A 127 -0.04 -6.87 4.13
CA LEU A 127 -0.19 -6.27 5.46
C LEU A 127 1.13 -5.70 5.98
N ALA A 128 2.21 -6.48 5.90
CA ALA A 128 3.54 -6.01 6.29
C ALA A 128 3.95 -4.78 5.48
N GLY A 129 3.70 -4.79 4.17
CA GLY A 129 4.07 -3.68 3.31
C GLY A 129 3.24 -2.41 3.50
N MET A 130 1.94 -2.55 3.72
CA MET A 130 1.05 -1.44 4.04
C MET A 130 1.49 -0.72 5.32
N ILE A 131 1.88 -1.47 6.36
CA ILE A 131 2.38 -0.91 7.61
C ILE A 131 3.66 -0.09 7.38
N ILE A 132 4.60 -0.61 6.57
CA ILE A 132 5.86 0.07 6.26
C ILE A 132 5.63 1.36 5.44
N LEU A 133 4.59 1.38 4.61
CA LEU A 133 4.25 2.54 3.79
C LEU A 133 3.54 3.65 4.56
N PHE A 134 3.08 3.44 5.80
CA PHE A 134 2.40 4.50 6.56
C PHE A 134 3.28 5.74 6.82
N PRO A 135 2.67 6.94 6.87
CA PRO A 135 3.37 8.17 7.21
C PRO A 135 3.87 8.16 8.65
N LYS A 136 5.08 8.68 8.86
CA LYS A 136 5.75 8.75 10.17
C LYS A 136 5.80 10.19 10.66
N GLU A 137 5.84 10.38 11.97
CA GLU A 137 5.93 11.71 12.59
C GLU A 137 7.28 12.37 12.28
N GLU A 138 8.36 11.57 12.22
CA GLU A 138 9.70 11.95 11.78
C GLU A 138 9.76 12.61 10.39
N ASP A 139 8.74 12.42 9.54
CA ASP A 139 8.73 13.02 8.20
C ASP A 139 8.59 14.55 8.28
N PHE A 140 7.96 15.09 9.33
CA PHE A 140 7.84 16.54 9.54
C PHE A 140 9.16 17.19 9.97
N GLU A 141 9.91 16.52 10.83
CA GLU A 141 11.21 17.01 11.33
C GLU A 141 12.21 17.16 10.17
N LYS A 142 12.28 16.17 9.28
CA LYS A 142 13.12 16.21 8.08
C LYS A 142 12.73 17.31 7.10
N LEU A 143 11.44 17.64 7.02
CA LEU A 143 10.97 18.76 6.19
C LEU A 143 11.38 20.11 6.78
N ASN A 144 11.27 20.27 8.11
CA ASN A 144 11.71 21.49 8.80
C ASN A 144 13.23 21.70 8.72
N GLU A 145 14.03 20.65 8.82
CA GLU A 145 15.51 20.74 8.72
C GLU A 145 15.98 21.04 7.28
N SER A 146 15.17 20.75 6.27
CA SER A 146 15.47 20.98 4.86
C SER A 146 15.09 22.37 4.31
N THR A 147 14.54 23.23 5.17
CA THR A 147 14.09 24.61 4.84
C THR A 147 15.05 25.65 5.41
#